data_AF-A0A7S3AWQ3-F1
#
_entry.id   AF-A0A7S3AWQ3-F1
#
_cell.length_a   1.000
_cell.length_b   1.000
_cell.length_c   1.000
_cell.angle_alpha   90.00
_cell.angle_beta   90.00
_cell.angle_gamma   90.00
#
_symmetry.space_group_name_H-M   'P 1'
#
loop_
_entity.id
_entity.type
_entity.pdbx_description
1 polymer ?
#
loop_
_entity_poly.entity_id
_entity_poly.type
_entity_poly.pdbx_seq_one_letter_code
_entity_poly.pdbx_strand_id
1 'polypeptide(L)'
;VLTAVTRPVSLPQLIKDYGFTEGLFFDCVAELVASGRLSGLLHGKSTFTPSLYVNAQSASVLAFFQQNGVLEYSLLTSKLQVKDPRAYLAEKLPGGVALSSCYMNREL
;
A
#
# COMPACT_ATOMS: atom_id res chain seq x y z
N VAL A 1 -11.43 15.40 3.36
CA VAL A 1 -9.97 15.09 3.30
C VAL A 1 -9.74 13.66 2.82
N LEU A 2 -10.18 12.64 3.57
CA LEU A 2 -9.92 11.22 3.26
C LEU A 2 -10.50 10.70 1.93
N THR A 3 -11.50 11.37 1.35
CA THR A 3 -12.09 11.00 0.06
C THR A 3 -11.22 11.30 -1.15
N ALA A 4 -10.20 12.17 -1.02
CA ALA A 4 -9.38 12.64 -2.15
C ALA A 4 -7.89 12.28 -2.01
N VAL A 5 -7.52 11.51 -0.99
CA VAL A 5 -6.11 11.14 -0.76
C VAL A 5 -5.68 10.03 -1.70
N THR A 6 -4.47 10.16 -2.25
CA THR A 6 -3.86 9.21 -3.21
C THR A 6 -2.67 8.44 -2.62
N ARG A 7 -2.36 8.70 -1.35
CA ARG A 7 -1.25 8.11 -0.60
C ARG A 7 -1.72 7.71 0.79
N PRO A 8 -1.02 6.78 1.48
CA PRO A 8 -1.30 6.47 2.88
C PRO A 8 -1.21 7.74 3.75
N VAL A 9 -2.16 7.91 4.67
CA VAL A 9 -2.23 9.08 5.55
C VAL A 9 -2.27 8.68 7.01
N SER A 10 -1.50 9.38 7.83
CA SER A 10 -1.50 9.24 9.29
C SER A 10 -2.79 9.82 9.89
N LEU A 11 -3.57 8.95 10.53
CA LEU A 11 -4.81 9.33 11.21
C LEU A 11 -4.56 10.22 12.44
N PRO A 12 -3.57 9.93 13.31
CA PRO A 12 -3.22 10.83 14.42
C PRO A 12 -2.80 12.22 13.96
N GLN A 13 -2.11 12.32 12.81
CA GLN A 13 -1.71 13.61 12.26
C GLN A 13 -2.93 14.43 11.82
N LEU A 14 -3.90 13.80 11.15
CA LEU A 14 -5.17 14.46 10.79
C LEU A 14 -5.94 14.94 12.02
N ILE A 15 -5.98 14.15 13.09
CA ILE A 15 -6.62 14.54 14.34
C ILE A 15 -5.98 15.81 14.90
N LYS A 16 -4.64 15.85 14.93
CA LYS A 16 -3.88 17.01 15.40
C LYS A 16 -4.08 18.24 14.51
N ASP A 17 -4.03 18.07 13.19
CA ASP A 17 -4.08 19.19 12.23
C ASP A 17 -5.45 19.85 12.17
N TYR A 18 -6.53 19.09 12.39
CA TYR A 18 -7.91 19.57 12.29
C TYR A 18 -8.62 19.66 13.64
N GLY A 19 -7.95 19.32 14.75
CA GLY A 19 -8.52 19.41 16.10
C GLY A 19 -9.68 18.45 16.36
N PHE A 20 -9.67 17.27 15.73
CA PHE A 20 -10.75 16.29 15.91
C PHE A 20 -10.71 15.64 17.29
N THR A 21 -11.87 15.22 17.80
CA THR A 21 -11.93 14.34 18.97
C THR A 21 -11.54 12.92 18.57
N GLU A 22 -10.56 12.34 19.25
CA GLU A 22 -9.92 11.08 18.85
C GLU A 22 -10.90 9.91 18.69
N GLY A 23 -11.74 9.66 19.70
CA GLY A 23 -12.70 8.55 19.69
C GLY A 23 -13.70 8.67 18.54
N LEU A 24 -14.40 9.81 18.47
CA LEU A 24 -15.39 10.10 17.43
C LEU A 24 -14.78 10.03 16.03
N PHE A 25 -13.55 10.53 15.84
CA PHE A 25 -12.89 10.48 14.56
C PHE A 25 -12.64 9.04 14.10
N PHE A 26 -12.10 8.19 14.97
CA PHE A 26 -11.85 6.80 14.62
C PHE A 26 -13.13 6.02 14.33
N ASP A 27 -14.18 6.23 15.13
CA ASP A 27 -15.47 5.56 14.93
C ASP A 27 -16.10 6.00 13.59
N CYS A 28 -16.13 7.30 13.30
CA CYS A 28 -16.62 7.84 12.02
C CYS A 28 -15.84 7.30 10.83
N VAL A 29 -14.49 7.27 10.90
CA VAL A 29 -13.68 6.77 9.78
C VAL A 29 -13.89 5.27 9.56
N ALA A 30 -14.00 4.49 10.64
CA ALA A 30 -14.33 3.07 10.55
C ALA A 30 -15.69 2.83 9.90
N GLU A 31 -16.72 3.59 10.30
CA GLU A 31 -18.05 3.52 9.71
C GLU A 31 -18.06 3.93 8.22
N LEU A 32 -17.33 4.98 7.86
CA LEU A 32 -17.22 5.42 6.47
C LEU A 32 -16.51 4.39 5.58
N VAL A 33 -15.55 3.63 6.11
CA VAL A 33 -14.93 2.52 5.39
C VAL A 33 -15.89 1.33 5.31
N ALA A 34 -16.56 0.98 6.42
CA ALA A 34 -17.50 -0.14 6.47
C ALA A 34 -18.73 0.06 5.56
N SER A 35 -19.22 1.29 5.44
CA SER A 35 -20.30 1.68 4.53
C SER A 35 -19.86 1.78 3.06
N GLY A 36 -18.56 1.64 2.77
CA GLY A 36 -18.00 1.78 1.42
C GLY A 36 -17.90 3.23 0.94
N ARG A 37 -18.19 4.23 1.78
CA ARG A 37 -18.04 5.65 1.44
C ARG A 37 -16.58 6.06 1.26
N LEU A 38 -15.68 5.44 2.02
CA LEU A 38 -14.23 5.53 1.85
C LEU A 38 -13.69 4.22 1.30
N SER A 39 -13.15 4.26 0.07
CA SER A 39 -12.49 3.10 -0.52
C SER A 39 -11.04 3.01 -0.05
N GLY A 40 -10.78 2.12 0.89
CA GLY A 40 -9.44 1.87 1.40
C GLY A 40 -9.44 0.93 2.60
N LEU A 41 -8.26 0.79 3.21
CA LEU A 41 -8.01 -0.08 4.36
C LEU A 41 -7.51 0.76 5.54
N LEU A 42 -7.99 0.42 6.73
CA LEU A 42 -7.52 0.99 8.00
C LEU A 42 -6.50 0.05 8.64
N HIS A 43 -5.32 0.58 8.92
CA HIS A 43 -4.29 -0.12 9.69
C HIS A 43 -4.40 0.28 11.16
N GLY A 44 -5.44 -0.25 11.81
CA GLY A 44 -5.84 0.14 13.16
C GLY A 44 -6.08 1.65 13.25
N LYS A 45 -5.60 2.26 14.32
CA LYS A 45 -5.71 3.70 14.58
C LYS A 45 -4.55 4.54 14.03
N SER A 46 -3.70 3.95 13.19
CA SER A 46 -2.47 4.61 12.73
C SER A 46 -2.60 5.25 11.35
N THR A 47 -3.06 4.47 10.36
CA THR A 47 -2.92 4.83 8.95
C THR A 47 -4.16 4.40 8.18
N PHE A 48 -4.64 5.28 7.30
CA PHE A 48 -5.59 4.93 6.25
C PHE A 48 -4.86 4.82 4.92
N THR A 49 -5.04 3.70 4.22
CA THR A 49 -4.47 3.45 2.90
C THR A 49 -5.58 3.40 1.85
N PRO A 50 -5.64 4.35 0.91
CA PRO A 50 -6.66 4.38 -0.14
C PRO A 50 -6.52 3.19 -1.10
N SER A 51 -7.64 2.62 -1.55
CA SER A 51 -7.62 1.50 -2.53
C SER A 51 -6.93 1.90 -3.83
N LEU A 52 -7.09 3.15 -4.27
CA LEU A 52 -6.41 3.69 -5.45
C LEU A 52 -4.88 3.56 -5.35
N TYR A 53 -4.33 3.82 -4.16
CA TYR A 53 -2.89 3.68 -3.93
C TYR A 53 -2.45 2.22 -4.08
N VAL A 54 -3.17 1.28 -3.47
CA VAL A 54 -2.87 -0.16 -3.55
C VAL A 54 -2.93 -0.65 -4.99
N ASN A 55 -3.94 -0.23 -5.74
CA ASN A 55 -4.10 -0.60 -7.15
C ASN A 55 -2.98 -0.04 -8.02
N ALA A 56 -2.66 1.25 -7.85
CA ALA A 56 -1.58 1.89 -8.60
C ALA A 56 -0.21 1.27 -8.26
N GLN A 57 0.03 0.99 -6.99
CA GLN A 57 1.23 0.30 -6.51
C GLN A 57 1.37 -1.08 -7.17
N SER A 58 0.33 -1.91 -7.10
CA SER A 58 0.33 -3.26 -7.70
C SER A 58 0.54 -3.19 -9.22
N ALA A 59 -0.16 -2.29 -9.93
CA ALA A 59 0.01 -2.11 -11.37
C ALA A 59 1.44 -1.68 -11.74
N SER A 60 2.04 -0.80 -10.93
CA SER A 60 3.41 -0.33 -11.13
C SER A 60 4.44 -1.45 -10.95
N VAL A 61 4.25 -2.33 -9.96
CA VAL A 61 5.10 -3.52 -9.75
C VAL A 61 5.03 -4.46 -10.94
N LEU A 62 3.82 -4.78 -11.40
CA LEU A 62 3.61 -5.68 -12.55
C LEU A 62 4.23 -5.11 -13.82
N ALA A 63 3.99 -3.84 -14.13
CA ALA A 63 4.55 -3.18 -15.31
C ALA A 63 6.07 -3.15 -15.27
N PHE A 64 6.67 -2.84 -14.12
CA PHE A 64 8.12 -2.81 -13.98
C PHE A 64 8.74 -4.21 -14.17
N PHE A 65 8.11 -5.24 -13.61
CA PHE A 65 8.55 -6.63 -13.79
C PHE A 65 8.45 -7.08 -15.24
N GLN A 66 7.37 -6.74 -15.94
CA GLN A 66 7.20 -7.08 -17.36
C GLN A 66 8.23 -6.41 -18.26
N GLN A 67 8.60 -5.16 -17.96
CA GLN A 67 9.53 -4.40 -18.80
C GLN A 67 11.00 -4.74 -18.55
N ASN A 68 11.39 -4.95 -17.29
CA ASN A 68 12.80 -5.10 -16.91
C ASN A 68 13.17 -6.54 -16.55
N GLY A 69 12.19 -7.38 -16.20
CA GLY A 69 12.41 -8.76 -15.78
C GLY A 69 13.03 -8.92 -14.39
N VAL A 70 13.40 -7.83 -13.71
CA VAL A 70 14.03 -7.84 -12.39
C VAL A 70 13.40 -6.78 -11.50
N LEU A 71 13.19 -7.11 -10.24
CA LEU A 71 12.72 -6.22 -9.19
C LEU A 71 13.66 -6.27 -7.99
N GLU A 72 14.32 -5.16 -7.68
CA GLU A 72 15.12 -5.07 -6.45
C GLU A 72 14.23 -4.91 -5.21
N TYR A 73 14.57 -5.62 -4.13
CA TYR A 73 13.83 -5.50 -2.88
C TYR A 73 13.97 -4.10 -2.26
N SER A 74 15.13 -3.45 -2.45
CA SER A 74 15.39 -2.07 -2.04
C SER A 74 14.38 -1.08 -2.63
N LEU A 75 14.03 -1.25 -3.92
CA LEU A 75 13.06 -0.41 -4.63
C LEU A 75 11.65 -0.59 -4.05
N LEU A 76 11.24 -1.83 -3.82
CA LEU A 76 9.93 -2.17 -3.27
C LEU A 76 9.75 -1.64 -1.84
N THR A 77 10.78 -1.76 -1.00
CA THR A 77 10.73 -1.24 0.37
C THR A 77 10.73 0.29 0.38
N SER A 78 11.61 0.94 -0.40
CA SER A 78 11.81 2.40 -0.32
C SER A 78 10.76 3.22 -1.06
N LYS A 79 10.30 2.77 -2.24
CA LYS A 79 9.36 3.53 -3.09
C LYS A 79 7.92 3.10 -2.92
N LEU A 80 7.70 1.82 -2.70
CA LEU A 80 6.36 1.24 -2.63
C LEU A 80 5.97 0.85 -1.21
N GLN A 81 6.85 1.00 -0.21
CA GLN A 81 6.55 0.71 1.20
C GLN A 81 6.06 -0.74 1.42
N VAL A 82 6.55 -1.67 0.60
CA VAL A 82 6.23 -3.10 0.76
C VAL A 82 7.04 -3.64 1.94
N LYS A 83 6.35 -4.12 2.98
CA LYS A 83 6.98 -4.57 4.24
C LYS A 83 7.79 -5.86 4.08
N ASP A 84 7.27 -6.82 3.31
CA ASP A 84 7.97 -8.07 2.97
C ASP A 84 7.97 -8.24 1.44
N PRO A 85 8.98 -7.65 0.75
CA PRO A 85 9.06 -7.72 -0.70
C PRO A 85 9.14 -9.15 -1.23
N ARG A 86 9.79 -10.06 -0.51
CA ARG A 86 9.99 -11.44 -0.98
C ARG A 86 8.68 -12.22 -0.96
N ALA A 87 7.96 -12.19 0.16
CA ALA A 87 6.66 -12.84 0.27
C ALA A 87 5.64 -12.21 -0.69
N TYR A 88 5.64 -10.88 -0.78
CA TYR A 88 4.75 -10.14 -1.68
C TYR A 88 4.94 -10.53 -3.15
N LEU A 89 6.18 -10.59 -3.64
CA LEU A 89 6.44 -10.95 -5.03
C LEU A 89 6.18 -12.43 -5.31
N ALA A 90 6.49 -13.32 -4.36
CA ALA A 90 6.19 -14.74 -4.50
C ALA A 90 4.67 -15.01 -4.62
N GLU A 91 3.84 -14.23 -3.94
CA GLU A 91 2.38 -14.30 -4.07
C GLU A 91 1.90 -13.70 -5.41
N LYS A 92 2.45 -12.55 -5.82
CA LYS A 92 1.94 -11.76 -6.96
C LYS A 92 2.47 -12.20 -8.32
N LEU A 93 3.64 -12.83 -8.38
CA LEU A 93 4.35 -13.16 -9.62
C LEU A 93 4.74 -14.65 -9.64
N PRO A 94 3.79 -15.57 -9.85
CA PRO A 94 4.09 -16.99 -9.96
C PRO A 94 4.91 -17.24 -11.23
N GLY A 95 6.21 -17.53 -11.06
CA GLY A 95 7.12 -17.77 -12.18
C GLY A 95 8.49 -17.10 -12.06
N GLY A 96 8.67 -16.19 -11.10
CA GLY A 96 9.99 -15.62 -10.83
C GLY A 96 10.81 -16.40 -9.79
N VAL A 97 12.10 -16.11 -9.76
CA VAL A 97 13.08 -16.66 -8.84
C VAL A 97 13.46 -15.58 -7.82
N ALA A 98 13.27 -15.90 -6.54
CA ALA A 98 13.71 -15.05 -5.45
C ALA A 98 15.21 -15.24 -5.20
N LEU A 99 16.01 -14.21 -5.47
CA LEU A 99 17.42 -14.13 -5.12
C LEU A 99 17.60 -13.41 -3.78
N SER A 100 18.85 -13.21 -3.37
CA SER A 100 19.21 -12.57 -2.09
C SER A 100 18.84 -11.08 -2.04
N SER A 101 18.98 -10.34 -3.14
CA SER A 101 18.74 -8.88 -3.21
C SER A 101 17.59 -8.47 -4.15
N CYS A 102 17.14 -9.36 -5.03
CA CYS A 102 16.14 -9.07 -6.04
C CYS A 102 15.30 -10.30 -6.40
N TYR A 103 14.24 -10.06 -7.18
CA TYR A 103 13.36 -11.06 -7.75
C TYR A 103 13.42 -10.97 -9.27
N MET A 104 13.69 -12.09 -9.93
CA MET A 104 14.00 -12.13 -11.36
C MET A 104 13.02 -13.06 -12.09
N ASN A 105 12.65 -12.72 -13.31
CA ASN A 105 11.88 -13.59 -14.19
C ASN A 105 12.74 -14.79 -14.62
N ARG A 106 12.17 -15.99 -14.62
CA ARG A 106 12.87 -17.24 -14.93
C ARG A 106 13.15 -17.43 -16.43
N GLU A 107 12.45 -16.71 -17.29
CA GLU A 107 12.54 -16.85 -18.76
C GLU A 107 13.49 -15.84 -19.43
N LEU A 108 14.31 -15.12 -18.66
CA LEU A 108 15.37 -14.25 -19.16
C LEU A 108 16.76 -14.89 -19.05
#